data_AF-A0A2U3KU18-F1
#
_entry.id   AF-A0A2U3KU18-F1
#
_cell.length_a   1.000
_cell.length_b   1.000
_cell.length_c   1.000
_cell.angle_alpha   90.00
_cell.angle_beta   90.00
_cell.angle_gamma   90.00
#
_symmetry.space_group_name_H-M   'P 1'
#
loop_
_entity.id
_entity.type
_entity.pdbx_description
1 polymer ?
#
loop_
_entity_poly.entity_id
_entity_poly.type
_entity_poly.pdbx_seq_one_letter_code
_entity_poly.pdbx_strand_id
1 'polypeptide(L)'
;MHRRRSELVAAVLLAGLLTSSAALFAQGKKEAPSMPKVGDAAPDFTLKYFDGNDEKEVKLSDYRGKKNVVLAFYIFAFTGG
;
A
#
# COMPACT_ATOMS: atom_id res chain seq x y z
N MET A 1 -15.78 17.83 -53.30
CA MET A 1 -16.10 16.84 -52.24
C MET A 1 -15.17 16.95 -51.01
N HIS A 2 -14.87 18.16 -50.48
CA HIS A 2 -13.88 18.34 -49.39
C HIS A 2 -14.43 18.89 -48.06
N ARG A 3 -15.63 19.48 -48.02
CA ARG A 3 -16.16 20.12 -46.79
C ARG A 3 -16.63 19.16 -45.71
N ARG A 4 -17.28 18.04 -46.08
CA ARG A 4 -17.86 17.08 -45.11
C ARG A 4 -16.83 16.25 -44.34
N ARG A 5 -15.63 16.09 -44.89
CA ARG A 5 -14.53 15.34 -44.25
C ARG A 5 -13.83 16.15 -43.16
N SER A 6 -13.83 17.48 -43.27
CA SER A 6 -13.22 18.38 -42.27
C SER A 6 -14.06 18.52 -41.01
N GLU A 7 -15.39 18.53 -41.13
CA GLU A 7 -16.29 18.63 -39.97
C GLU A 7 -16.29 17.34 -39.13
N LEU A 8 -16.17 16.18 -39.77
CA LEU A 8 -16.03 14.88 -39.09
C LEU A 8 -14.72 14.77 -38.30
N VAL A 9 -13.61 15.32 -38.80
CA VAL A 9 -12.32 15.31 -38.09
C VAL A 9 -12.33 16.28 -36.90
N ALA A 10 -12.91 17.47 -37.06
CA ALA A 10 -13.04 18.43 -35.97
C ALA A 10 -13.97 17.94 -34.84
N ALA A 11 -15.06 17.25 -35.18
CA ALA A 11 -15.97 16.66 -34.20
C ALA A 11 -15.33 15.51 -33.41
N VAL A 12 -14.46 14.71 -34.03
CA VAL A 12 -13.72 13.63 -33.36
C VAL A 12 -12.61 14.19 -32.46
N LEU A 13 -11.96 15.29 -32.84
CA LEU A 13 -10.96 15.95 -32.00
C LEU A 13 -11.58 16.70 -30.80
N LEU A 14 -12.79 17.26 -30.94
CA LEU A 14 -13.52 17.86 -29.81
C LEU A 14 -14.10 16.79 -28.87
N ALA A 15 -14.53 15.64 -29.39
CA ALA A 15 -15.02 14.52 -28.56
C ALA A 15 -13.88 13.77 -27.84
N GLY A 16 -12.67 13.75 -28.40
CA GLY A 16 -11.49 13.15 -27.78
C GLY A 16 -10.90 13.96 -26.62
N LEU A 17 -11.17 15.27 -26.56
CA LEU A 17 -10.68 16.15 -25.49
C LEU A 17 -11.58 16.17 -24.23
N LEU A 18 -12.77 15.57 -24.27
CA LEU A 18 -13.73 15.60 -23.15
C LEU A 18 -13.74 14.31 -22.29
N THR A 19 -13.02 13.26 -22.68
CA THR A 19 -13.05 11.96 -21.97
C THR A 19 -11.88 11.73 -21.01
N SER A 20 -10.92 12.66 -20.91
CA SER A 20 -9.69 12.49 -20.12
C SER A 20 -9.68 13.16 -18.73
N SER A 21 -10.81 13.71 -18.27
CA SER A 21 -10.90 14.40 -16.96
C SER A 21 -11.09 13.47 -15.74
N ALA A 22 -11.33 12.17 -15.94
CA ALA A 22 -11.47 11.22 -14.82
C ALA A 22 -10.12 10.79 -14.18
N ALA A 23 -8.99 11.07 -14.83
CA ALA A 23 -7.67 10.67 -14.31
C ALA A 23 -7.07 11.64 -13.28
N LEU A 24 -7.65 12.84 -13.09
CA LEU A 24 -7.09 13.86 -12.19
C LEU A 24 -7.52 13.70 -10.71
N PHE A 25 -8.47 12.83 -10.40
CA PHE A 25 -9.00 12.69 -9.03
C PHE A 25 -8.52 11.44 -8.28
N ALA A 26 -7.71 10.58 -8.90
CA ALA A 26 -7.25 9.34 -8.29
C ALA A 26 -5.82 9.41 -7.73
N GLN A 27 -5.25 10.61 -7.55
CA GLN A 27 -4.03 10.75 -6.77
C GLN A 27 -4.38 10.78 -5.28
N GLY A 28 -4.95 9.67 -4.80
CA GLY A 28 -5.03 9.38 -3.37
C GLY A 28 -3.61 9.35 -2.84
N LYS A 29 -3.21 10.43 -2.16
CA LYS A 29 -1.96 10.51 -1.41
C LYS A 29 -2.00 9.33 -0.45
N LYS A 30 -1.26 8.25 -0.75
CA LYS A 30 -1.12 7.09 0.14
C LYS A 30 -0.36 7.61 1.35
N GLU A 31 -1.12 8.07 2.34
CA GLU A 31 -0.57 8.54 3.60
C GLU A 31 0.33 7.42 4.15
N ALA A 32 1.59 7.76 4.39
CA ALA A 32 2.49 6.82 5.05
C ALA A 32 1.86 6.45 6.40
N PRO A 33 1.90 5.18 6.81
CA PRO A 33 1.32 4.77 8.08
C PRO A 33 1.95 5.61 9.20
N SER A 34 1.10 6.38 9.88
CA SER A 34 1.48 7.18 11.05
C SER A 34 1.89 6.24 12.18
N MET A 35 2.85 6.67 13.02
CA MET A 35 3.23 5.90 14.20
C MET A 35 1.99 5.62 15.08
N PRO A 36 1.71 4.35 15.43
CA PRO A 36 0.56 4.00 16.25
C PRO A 36 0.73 4.57 17.66
N LYS A 37 -0.39 5.00 18.26
CA LYS A 37 -0.44 5.48 19.64
C LYS A 37 -0.75 4.32 20.58
N VAL A 38 -0.48 4.51 21.87
CA VAL A 38 -0.88 3.52 22.89
C VAL A 38 -2.41 3.39 22.90
N GLY A 39 -2.88 2.15 22.89
CA GLY A 39 -4.30 1.82 22.80
C GLY A 39 -4.78 1.52 21.38
N ASP A 40 -4.03 1.95 20.35
CA ASP A 40 -4.34 1.58 18.97
C ASP A 40 -4.04 0.09 18.75
N ALA A 41 -4.75 -0.50 17.78
CA ALA A 41 -4.43 -1.84 17.33
C ALA A 41 -3.01 -1.87 16.74
N ALA A 42 -2.17 -2.78 17.24
CA ALA A 42 -0.82 -2.96 16.70
C ALA A 42 -0.88 -3.32 15.19
N PRO A 43 -0.09 -2.64 14.34
CA PRO A 43 -0.01 -2.94 12.91
C PRO A 43 0.37 -4.40 12.68
N ASP A 44 -0.36 -5.06 11.79
CA ASP A 44 -0.09 -6.45 11.47
C ASP A 44 1.16 -6.56 10.58
N PHE A 45 1.97 -7.57 10.83
CA PHE A 45 3.16 -7.87 10.04
C PHE A 45 3.41 -9.38 10.02
N THR A 46 4.09 -9.82 8.97
CA THR A 46 4.65 -11.16 8.86
C THR A 46 6.15 -11.05 8.78
N LEU A 47 6.86 -11.77 9.64
CA LEU A 47 8.33 -11.84 9.64
C LEU A 47 8.77 -13.27 9.38
N LYS A 48 9.93 -13.38 8.77
CA LYS A 48 10.64 -14.66 8.69
C LYS A 48 11.50 -14.85 9.93
N TYR A 49 11.58 -16.08 10.42
CA TYR A 49 12.49 -16.47 11.50
C TYR A 49 13.06 -17.86 11.21
N PHE A 50 14.20 -18.18 11.82
CA PHE A 50 14.80 -19.50 11.74
C PHE A 50 14.63 -20.20 13.09
N ASP A 51 14.14 -21.44 13.07
CA ASP A 51 13.86 -22.20 14.30
C ASP A 51 14.96 -23.20 14.68
N GLY A 52 16.04 -23.26 13.89
CA GLY A 52 17.13 -24.21 14.03
C GLY A 52 17.22 -25.22 12.89
N ASN A 53 16.12 -25.46 12.16
CA ASN A 53 16.09 -26.40 11.03
C ASN A 53 15.74 -25.69 9.73
N ASP A 54 14.64 -24.91 9.73
CA ASP A 54 14.08 -24.29 8.54
C ASP A 54 13.73 -22.82 8.76
N GLU A 55 13.63 -22.07 7.66
CA GLU A 55 13.04 -20.72 7.67
C GLU A 55 11.51 -20.85 7.75
N LYS A 56 10.91 -20.12 8.68
CA LYS A 56 9.49 -20.11 8.97
C LYS A 56 8.95 -18.68 8.98
N GLU A 57 7.63 -18.56 8.88
CA GLU A 57 6.95 -17.28 9.01
C GLU A 57 6.20 -17.18 10.33
N VAL A 58 6.17 -15.99 10.90
CA VAL A 58 5.36 -15.64 12.07
C VAL A 58 4.57 -14.38 11.76
N LYS A 59 3.26 -14.41 12.05
CA LYS A 59 2.35 -13.28 11.84
C LYS A 59 1.80 -12.76 13.15
N LEU A 60 1.84 -11.45 13.36
CA LEU A 60 1.38 -10.84 14.62
C LEU A 60 -0.11 -11.14 14.87
N SER A 61 -0.95 -11.11 13.83
CA SER A 61 -2.38 -11.39 13.97
C SER A 61 -2.72 -12.75 14.57
N ASP A 62 -1.84 -13.74 14.43
CA ASP A 62 -2.13 -15.11 14.83
C ASP A 62 -2.24 -15.26 16.36
N TYR A 63 -1.68 -14.30 17.11
CA TYR A 63 -1.68 -14.24 18.57
C TYR A 63 -2.80 -13.38 19.15
N ARG A 64 -3.52 -12.59 18.34
CA ARG A 64 -4.58 -11.69 18.82
C ARG A 64 -5.65 -12.47 19.60
N GLY A 65 -5.95 -12.01 20.82
CA GLY A 65 -6.94 -12.64 21.71
C GLY A 65 -6.53 -13.98 22.30
N LYS A 66 -5.35 -14.50 21.97
CA LYS A 66 -4.86 -15.81 22.46
C LYS A 66 -3.79 -15.66 23.53
N LYS A 67 -2.86 -14.72 23.36
CA LYS A 67 -1.72 -14.49 24.25
C LYS A 67 -1.33 -13.02 24.28
N ASN A 68 -0.75 -12.58 25.39
CA ASN A 68 -0.05 -11.30 25.45
C ASN A 68 1.26 -11.41 24.66
N VAL A 69 1.61 -10.36 23.91
CA VAL A 69 2.81 -10.31 23.06
C VAL A 69 3.63 -9.08 23.45
N VAL A 70 4.93 -9.27 23.65
CA VAL A 70 5.91 -8.19 23.82
C VAL A 70 6.78 -8.15 22.57
N LEU A 71 6.91 -6.98 21.96
CA LEU A 71 7.74 -6.74 20.78
C LEU A 71 8.93 -5.85 21.14
N ALA A 72 10.14 -6.34 20.87
CA ALA A 72 11.37 -5.60 21.08
C ALA A 72 12.15 -5.50 19.76
N PHE A 73 12.76 -4.33 19.52
CA PHE A 73 13.62 -4.09 18.37
C PHE A 73 15.06 -3.93 18.87
N TYR A 74 15.99 -4.63 18.25
CA TYR A 74 17.42 -4.55 18.52
C TYR A 74 18.14 -3.98 17.31
N ILE A 75 19.23 -3.24 17.52
CA ILE A 75 19.94 -2.59 16.43
C ILE A 75 20.73 -3.61 15.60
N PHE A 76 21.51 -4.48 16.25
CA PHE A 76 22.33 -5.50 15.59
C PHE A 76 22.43 -6.79 16.41
N ALA A 77 22.68 -7.91 15.71
CA ALA A 77 23.01 -9.18 16.34
C ALA A 77 24.34 -9.08 17.12
N PHE A 78 24.47 -9.87 18.19
CA PHE A 78 25.67 -9.92 19.05
C PHE A 78 26.06 -8.58 19.71
N THR A 79 25.07 -7.71 19.98
CA THR A 79 25.27 -6.48 20.75
C THR A 79 24.58 -6.56 22.11
N GLY A 80 25.05 -5.76 23.08
CA GLY A 80 24.35 -5.60 24.36
C GLY A 80 23.02 -4.88 24.16
N GLY A 81 21.99 -5.36 24.86
CA GLY A 81 20.65 -4.76 24.91
C GLY A 81 20.42 -3.97 26.19
#